data_AF-A0A832SJK9-F1
#
_entry.id   AF-A0A832SJK9-F1
#
_cell.length_a   1.000
_cell.length_b   1.000
_cell.length_c   1.000
_cell.angle_alpha   90.00
_cell.angle_beta   90.00
_cell.angle_gamma   90.00
#
_symmetry.space_group_name_H-M   'P 1'
#
loop_
_entity.id
_entity.type
_entity.pdbx_description
1 polymer ?
#
loop_
_entity_poly.entity_id
_entity_poly.type
_entity_poly.pdbx_seq_one_letter_code
_entity_poly.pdbx_strand_id
1 'polypeptide(L)'
;MARLYRSLLFVPGNNPRFLEKAKTSTADIVCFDLEDSVPDPEKKTARDLIKKALQSRGQYSSSVYVRTNSPISGKIPADLQEIIQKGL
;
A
#
# COMPACT_ATOMS: atom_id res chain seq x y z
N MET A 1 -21.46 11.71 -7.45
CA MET A 1 -20.47 12.29 -8.39
C MET A 1 -19.38 11.27 -8.61
N ALA A 2 -18.87 11.11 -9.83
CA ALA A 2 -17.73 10.24 -10.09
C ALA A 2 -16.47 10.85 -9.45
N ARG A 3 -15.66 10.02 -8.76
CA ARG A 3 -14.37 10.45 -8.21
C ARG A 3 -13.31 10.28 -9.29
N LEU A 4 -12.69 11.38 -9.73
CA LEU A 4 -11.62 11.35 -10.72
C LEU A 4 -10.27 11.08 -10.04
N TYR A 5 -9.54 10.09 -10.53
CA TYR A 5 -8.18 9.77 -10.09
C TYR A 5 -7.18 10.16 -11.17
N ARG A 6 -6.54 11.32 -11.02
CA ARG A 6 -5.61 11.92 -12.02
C ARG A 6 -4.16 11.58 -11.72
N SER A 7 -3.86 11.31 -10.44
CA SER A 7 -2.51 11.04 -9.96
C SER A 7 -2.46 9.83 -9.03
N LEU A 8 -1.47 8.97 -9.29
CA LEU A 8 -1.19 7.75 -8.54
C LEU A 8 0.25 7.83 -8.01
N LEU A 9 0.43 7.96 -6.70
CA LEU A 9 1.75 7.98 -6.08
C LEU A 9 2.10 6.58 -5.58
N PHE A 10 3.10 5.93 -6.20
CA PHE A 10 3.65 4.68 -5.71
C PHE A 10 4.59 4.90 -4.53
N VAL A 11 4.40 4.12 -3.47
CA VAL A 11 5.16 4.23 -2.22
C VAL A 11 5.65 2.83 -1.81
N PRO A 12 6.97 2.59 -1.76
CA PRO A 12 7.52 1.31 -1.33
C PRO A 12 7.04 0.90 0.07
N GLY A 13 6.43 -0.28 0.18
CA GLY A 13 5.84 -0.79 1.42
C GLY A 13 6.84 -1.11 2.53
N ASN A 14 8.13 -1.29 2.18
CA ASN A 14 9.22 -1.57 3.12
C ASN A 14 9.82 -0.32 3.77
N ASN A 15 9.42 0.90 3.36
CA ASN A 15 10.02 2.14 3.86
C ASN A 15 9.05 2.91 4.78
N PRO A 16 9.18 2.79 6.13
CA PRO A 16 8.25 3.43 7.06
C PRO A 16 8.26 4.96 6.96
N ARG A 17 9.41 5.57 6.63
CA ARG A 17 9.50 7.03 6.44
C ARG A 17 8.66 7.49 5.25
N PHE A 18 8.59 6.70 4.18
CA PHE A 18 7.79 7.05 3.00
C PHE A 18 6.29 6.84 3.24
N LEU A 19 5.90 5.79 3.96
CA LEU A 19 4.52 5.57 4.38
C LEU A 19 4.00 6.76 5.20
N GLU A 20 4.77 7.20 6.20
CA GLU A 20 4.40 8.36 7.03
C GLU A 20 4.33 9.66 6.21
N LYS A 21 5.31 9.90 5.32
CA LYS A 21 5.29 11.09 4.46
C LYS A 21 4.10 11.12 3.49
N ALA A 22 3.60 9.95 3.08
CA ALA A 22 2.49 9.85 2.15
C ALA A 22 1.14 10.30 2.74
N LYS A 23 1.01 10.40 4.07
CA LYS A 23 -0.22 10.86 4.75
C LYS A 23 -0.69 12.24 4.29
N THR A 24 0.26 13.13 3.98
CA THR A 24 -0.02 14.51 3.55
C THR A 24 0.12 14.72 2.04
N SER A 25 0.18 13.63 1.26
CA SER A 25 0.27 13.71 -0.20
C SER A 25 -0.97 14.39 -0.81
N THR A 26 -0.75 15.18 -1.85
CA THR A 26 -1.83 15.78 -2.65
C THR A 26 -2.23 14.91 -3.84
N ALA A 27 -1.62 13.73 -3.99
CA ALA A 27 -2.02 12.76 -5.02
C ALA A 27 -3.46 12.28 -4.77
N ASP A 28 -4.18 11.93 -5.83
CA ASP A 28 -5.55 11.43 -5.68
C ASP A 28 -5.55 10.02 -5.04
N ILE A 29 -4.54 9.20 -5.36
CA ILE A 29 -4.26 7.91 -4.74
C ILE A 29 -2.80 7.83 -4.27
N VAL A 30 -2.62 7.28 -3.07
CA VAL A 30 -1.38 6.69 -2.59
C VAL A 30 -1.49 5.18 -2.73
N CYS A 31 -0.60 4.58 -3.53
CA CYS A 31 -0.53 3.16 -3.78
C CYS A 31 0.70 2.58 -3.07
N PHE A 32 0.48 1.84 -1.98
CA PHE A 32 1.57 1.13 -1.32
C PHE A 32 1.98 -0.07 -2.14
N ASP A 33 3.27 -0.19 -2.41
CA ASP A 33 3.80 -1.21 -3.29
C ASP A 33 4.37 -2.40 -2.52
N LEU A 34 3.95 -3.61 -2.89
CA LEU A 34 4.52 -4.88 -2.43
C LEU A 34 5.30 -5.59 -3.54
N GLU A 35 5.32 -5.08 -4.78
CA GLU A 35 5.88 -5.72 -5.97
C GLU A 35 7.32 -5.25 -6.22
N ASP A 36 7.59 -4.54 -7.32
CA ASP A 36 8.96 -4.32 -7.82
C ASP A 36 9.79 -3.38 -6.96
N SER A 37 9.17 -2.47 -6.20
CA SER A 37 9.91 -1.56 -5.34
C SER A 37 10.34 -2.20 -4.02
N VAL A 38 10.01 -3.47 -3.78
CA VAL A 38 10.29 -4.19 -2.53
C VAL A 38 11.12 -5.44 -2.82
N PRO A 39 12.37 -5.51 -2.35
CA PRO A 39 13.19 -6.71 -2.44
C PRO A 39 12.51 -7.92 -1.81
N ASP A 40 12.67 -9.11 -2.41
CA ASP A 40 12.05 -10.36 -1.94
C ASP A 40 12.24 -10.63 -0.42
N PRO A 41 13.45 -10.46 0.16
CA PRO A 41 13.67 -10.64 1.60
C PRO A 41 12.87 -9.69 2.49
N GLU A 42 12.47 -8.52 1.96
CA GLU A 42 11.77 -7.47 2.71
C GLU A 42 10.25 -7.54 2.55
N LYS A 43 9.72 -8.39 1.67
CA LYS A 43 8.28 -8.45 1.39
C LYS A 43 7.45 -8.77 2.63
N LYS A 44 7.95 -9.62 3.53
CA LYS A 44 7.28 -9.88 4.80
C LYS A 44 7.16 -8.61 5.64
N THR A 45 8.27 -7.90 5.83
CA THR A 45 8.30 -6.64 6.58
C THR A 45 7.41 -5.57 5.93
N ALA A 46 7.40 -5.50 4.59
CA ALA A 46 6.55 -4.57 3.85
C ALA A 46 5.05 -4.83 4.10
N ARG A 47 4.61 -6.09 4.10
CA ARG A 47 3.22 -6.44 4.46
C ARG A 47 2.89 -6.03 5.88
N ASP A 48 3.78 -6.32 6.84
CA ASP A 48 3.60 -5.98 8.24
C ASP A 48 3.47 -4.45 8.44
N LEU A 49 4.23 -3.65 7.69
CA LEU A 49 4.16 -2.19 7.69
C LEU A 49 2.87 -1.67 7.04
N ILE A 50 2.52 -2.18 5.86
CA ILE A 50 1.30 -1.78 5.14
C ILE A 50 0.06 -2.11 5.97
N LYS A 51 0.01 -3.27 6.63
CA LYS A 51 -1.09 -3.62 7.54
C LYS A 51 -1.32 -2.57 8.61
N LYS A 52 -0.25 -2.09 9.25
CA LYS A 52 -0.31 -1.02 10.26
C LYS A 52 -0.74 0.32 9.65
N ALA A 53 -0.23 0.65 8.46
CA ALA A 53 -0.65 1.86 7.73
C ALA A 53 -2.15 1.84 7.38
N LEU A 54 -2.69 0.69 6.96
CA LEU A 54 -4.10 0.52 6.60
C LEU A 54 -5.05 0.63 7.81
N GLN A 55 -4.59 0.25 9.01
CA GLN A 55 -5.33 0.46 10.26
C GLN A 55 -5.51 1.95 10.58
N SER A 56 -4.60 2.80 10.09
CA SER A 56 -4.62 4.25 10.25
C SER A 56 -4.94 5.01 8.95
N ARG A 57 -5.57 4.33 7.96
CA ARG A 57 -5.85 4.89 6.62
C ARG A 57 -6.63 6.21 6.62
N GLY A 58 -7.46 6.45 7.64
CA GLY A 58 -8.20 7.71 7.80
C GLY A 58 -7.31 8.94 8.04
N GLN A 59 -6.02 8.76 8.33
CA GLN A 59 -5.04 9.84 8.46
C GLN A 59 -4.47 10.30 7.11
N TYR A 60 -4.74 9.59 6.02
CA TYR A 60 -4.27 9.95 4.68
C TYR A 60 -5.26 10.88 4.00
N SER A 61 -4.77 11.98 3.41
CA SER A 61 -5.57 12.87 2.57
C SER A 61 -6.00 12.20 1.25
N SER A 62 -5.14 11.33 0.72
CA SER A 62 -5.37 10.57 -0.52
C SER A 62 -6.20 9.30 -0.28
N SER A 63 -6.83 8.78 -1.34
CA SER A 63 -7.29 7.38 -1.30
C SER A 63 -6.10 6.43 -1.16
N VAL A 64 -6.21 5.42 -0.31
CA VAL A 64 -5.14 4.43 -0.10
C VAL A 64 -5.45 3.15 -0.87
N TYR A 65 -4.51 2.69 -1.66
CA TYR A 65 -4.53 1.44 -2.42
C TYR A 65 -3.26 0.65 -2.14
N VAL A 66 -3.27 -0.64 -2.47
CA VAL A 66 -2.09 -1.51 -2.39
C VAL A 66 -1.89 -2.23 -3.71
N ARG A 67 -0.67 -2.16 -4.28
CA ARG A 67 -0.24 -3.02 -5.38
C ARG A 67 0.31 -4.32 -4.77
N THR A 68 -0.38 -5.42 -5.01
CA THR A 68 0.09 -6.77 -4.63
C THR A 68 1.17 -7.26 -5.60
N ASN A 69 1.86 -8.33 -5.21
CA ASN A 69 2.70 -9.07 -6.14
C ASN A 69 1.87 -9.72 -7.26
N SER A 70 2.54 -10.11 -8.35
CA SER A 70 1.94 -10.87 -9.44
C SER A 70 1.21 -12.16 -8.98
N PRO A 71 0.05 -12.52 -9.57
CA PRO A 71 -0.69 -13.77 -9.28
C PRO A 71 0.12 -15.06 -9.42
N ILE A 72 1.07 -15.09 -10.36
CA ILE A 72 1.90 -16.28 -10.61
C ILE A 72 3.14 -16.36 -9.70
N SER A 73 3.39 -15.35 -8.86
CA SER A 73 4.56 -15.30 -7.98
C SER A 73 4.47 -16.24 -6.76
N GLY A 74 3.29 -16.79 -6.49
CA GLY A 74 3.00 -17.53 -5.25
C GLY A 74 2.86 -16.64 -4.00
N LYS A 75 3.00 -15.31 -4.13
CA LYS A 75 2.98 -14.36 -2.99
C LYS A 75 1.61 -13.76 -2.69
N ILE A 76 0.65 -13.84 -3.63
CA ILE A 76 -0.70 -13.28 -3.48
C ILE A 76 -1.40 -13.69 -2.18
N PRO A 77 -1.44 -14.98 -1.77
CA PRO A 77 -2.16 -15.35 -0.55
C PRO A 77 -1.63 -14.63 0.69
N ALA A 78 -0.31 -14.50 0.80
CA ALA A 78 0.33 -13.79 1.91
C ALA A 78 0.09 -12.29 1.85
N ASP A 79 0.09 -11.69 0.65
CA ASP A 79 -0.24 -10.27 0.48
C ASP A 79 -1.68 -10.00 0.93
N LEU A 80 -2.66 -10.76 0.42
CA LEU A 80 -4.07 -10.59 0.74
C LEU A 80 -4.39 -10.82 2.22
N GLN A 81 -3.75 -11.81 2.85
CA GLN A 81 -3.93 -12.11 4.27
C GLN A 81 -3.60 -10.91 5.17
N GLU A 82 -2.61 -10.10 4.81
CA GLU A 82 -2.17 -8.97 5.64
C GLU A 82 -2.88 -7.65 5.30
N ILE A 83 -3.29 -7.46 4.05
CA ILE A 83 -3.83 -6.18 3.58
C ILE A 83 -5.36 -6.11 3.58
N ILE A 84 -6.07 -7.24 3.52
CA ILE A 84 -7.53 -7.25 3.63
C ILE A 84 -7.92 -6.92 5.08
N GLN A 85 -8.70 -5.86 5.26
CA GLN A 85 -9.17 -5.40 6.57
C GLN A 85 -10.66 -5.14 6.54
N LYS A 86 -11.31 -5.26 7.70
CA LYS A 86 -12.75 -4.97 7.83
C LYS A 86 -13.04 -3.54 7.36
N GLY A 87 -14.03 -3.41 6.46
CA GLY A 87 -14.40 -2.13 5.86
C GLY A 87 -13.64 -1.78 4.58
N LEU A 88 -12.94 -2.75 3.98
CA LEU A 88 -12.63 -2.84 2.55
C LEU A 88 -13.47 -3.97 1.94
#